data_AF-A0A959FA21-F1
#
_entry.id   AF-A0A959FA21-F1
#
_cell.length_a   1.000
_cell.length_b   1.000
_cell.length_c   1.000
_cell.angle_alpha   90.00
_cell.angle_beta   90.00
_cell.angle_gamma   90.00
#
_symmetry.space_group_name_H-M   'P 1'
#
loop_
_entity.id
_entity.type
_entity.pdbx_description
1 polymer ?
#
loop_
_entity_poly.entity_id
_entity_poly.type
_entity_poly.pdbx_seq_one_letter_code
_entity_poly.pdbx_strand_id
1 'polypeptide(L)'
;MAYQPKTLKPEWIKDPNGLNRESIKWAQEFGEFLAEADKSSRQKELSTSQIRKFFGQVKRLQAQGYDETSRTDLLMLSPQLAYAVGRDKKKVRRELVDSSKIHYFYDEVQRAMDAVDAPHISDEKQYFKNFVNLIEAIVAYHRFAGGE
;
A
#
# COMPACT_ATOMS: atom_id res chain seq x y z
N MET A 1 18.47 2.65 13.70
CA MET A 1 17.50 2.38 12.61
C MET A 1 16.18 2.93 13.06
N ALA A 2 15.50 3.73 12.24
CA ALA A 2 14.11 4.08 12.49
C ALA A 2 13.27 2.80 12.53
N TYR A 3 12.28 2.74 13.43
CA TYR A 3 11.37 1.60 13.50
C TYR A 3 10.68 1.41 12.15
N GLN A 4 10.76 0.20 11.61
CA GLN A 4 9.98 -0.22 10.46
C GLN A 4 8.98 -1.27 10.95
N PRO A 5 7.67 -1.12 10.64
CA PRO A 5 6.70 -2.16 10.90
C PRO A 5 7.12 -3.49 10.26
N LYS A 6 6.65 -4.61 10.81
CA LYS A 6 6.86 -5.92 10.19
C LYS A 6 6.34 -5.91 8.75
N THR A 7 6.85 -6.79 7.90
CA THR A 7 6.34 -6.95 6.53
C THR A 7 4.92 -7.52 6.54
N LEU A 8 4.10 -7.11 5.56
CA LEU A 8 2.79 -7.69 5.28
C LEU A 8 2.89 -9.20 5.08
N LYS A 9 1.95 -9.94 5.67
CA LYS A 9 1.84 -11.39 5.45
C LYS A 9 0.82 -11.67 4.32
N PRO A 10 1.21 -12.35 3.23
CA PRO A 10 0.31 -12.65 2.12
C PRO A 10 -0.95 -13.41 2.53
N GLU A 11 -0.84 -14.28 3.55
CA GLU A 11 -1.97 -15.03 4.12
C GLU A 11 -3.13 -14.14 4.62
N TRP A 12 -2.88 -12.89 5.01
CA TRP A 12 -3.96 -11.97 5.38
C TRP A 12 -4.83 -11.56 4.18
N ILE A 13 -4.23 -11.43 2.99
CA ILE A 13 -4.97 -11.20 1.75
C ILE A 13 -5.73 -12.46 1.34
N LYS A 14 -5.11 -13.62 1.56
CA LYS A 14 -5.65 -14.93 1.15
C LYS A 14 -6.65 -15.53 2.15
N ASP A 15 -6.96 -14.86 3.26
CA ASP A 15 -7.88 -15.36 4.28
C ASP A 15 -9.33 -15.34 3.77
N PRO A 16 -10.02 -16.49 3.69
CA PRO A 16 -11.41 -16.55 3.23
C PRO A 16 -12.39 -15.83 4.18
N ASN A 17 -12.02 -15.64 5.45
CA ASN A 17 -12.84 -14.94 6.44
C ASN A 17 -12.58 -13.42 6.45
N GLY A 18 -11.66 -12.96 5.61
CA GLY A 18 -11.25 -11.58 5.51
C GLY A 18 -10.19 -11.17 6.53
N LEU A 19 -9.97 -9.86 6.65
CA LEU A 19 -8.94 -9.30 7.52
C LEU A 19 -9.20 -9.63 8.99
N ASN A 20 -8.15 -10.07 9.68
CA ASN A 20 -8.18 -10.39 11.10
C ASN A 20 -7.53 -9.30 11.95
N ARG A 21 -7.58 -9.45 13.28
CA ARG A 21 -7.01 -8.48 14.23
C ARG A 21 -5.53 -8.21 14.01
N GLU A 22 -4.75 -9.21 13.58
CA GLU A 22 -3.33 -9.04 13.32
C GLU A 22 -3.10 -8.13 12.11
N SER A 23 -3.82 -8.37 11.00
CA SER A 23 -3.72 -7.52 9.81
C SER A 23 -4.18 -6.07 10.05
N ILE A 24 -5.19 -5.86 10.89
CA ILE A 24 -5.66 -4.51 11.25
C ILE A 24 -4.63 -3.80 12.13
N LYS A 25 -4.06 -4.49 13.12
CA LYS A 25 -2.98 -3.94 13.94
C LYS A 25 -1.76 -3.59 13.09
N TRP A 26 -1.41 -4.44 12.13
CA TRP A 26 -0.35 -4.15 11.18
C TRP A 26 -0.65 -2.92 10.31
N ALA A 27 -1.87 -2.82 9.77
CA ALA A 27 -2.28 -1.67 8.97
C ALA A 27 -2.26 -0.36 9.78
N GLN A 28 -2.57 -0.43 11.08
CA GLN A 28 -2.40 0.68 12.01
C GLN A 28 -0.93 1.10 12.13
N GLU A 29 -0.04 0.17 12.52
CA GLU A 29 1.39 0.46 12.69
C GLU A 29 2.02 0.98 11.39
N PHE A 30 1.59 0.44 10.25
CA PHE A 30 2.06 0.87 8.93
C PHE A 30 1.52 2.23 8.51
N GLY A 31 0.22 2.49 8.71
CA GLY A 31 -0.37 3.80 8.46
C GLY A 31 0.27 4.91 9.30
N GLU A 32 0.47 4.66 10.59
CA GLU A 32 1.19 5.56 11.51
C GLU A 32 2.64 5.78 11.05
N PHE A 33 3.36 4.71 10.70
CA PHE A 33 4.71 4.81 10.16
C PHE A 33 4.76 5.68 8.89
N LEU A 34 3.81 5.55 7.97
CA LEU A 34 3.78 6.36 6.75
C LEU A 34 3.47 7.84 7.02
N ALA A 35 2.75 8.15 8.09
CA ALA A 35 2.37 9.51 8.47
C ALA A 35 3.49 10.27 9.20
N GLU A 36 4.49 9.57 9.73
CA GLU A 36 5.60 10.21 10.46
C GLU A 36 6.81 10.49 9.55
N ALA A 37 7.40 11.68 9.64
CA ALA A 37 8.69 11.96 9.00
C ALA A 37 9.85 11.32 9.77
N ASP A 38 10.79 10.70 9.06
CA ASP A 38 12.04 10.22 9.67
C ASP A 38 13.12 11.30 9.59
N LYS A 39 13.35 11.95 10.74
CA LYS A 39 14.36 13.01 10.90
C LYS A 39 15.79 12.49 10.70
N SER A 40 16.05 11.21 10.98
CA SER A 40 17.39 10.63 10.89
C SER A 40 17.80 10.40 9.43
N SER A 41 16.87 9.93 8.59
CA SER A 41 17.07 9.74 7.15
C SER A 41 16.66 10.97 6.31
N ARG A 42 16.10 12.01 6.94
CA ARG A 42 15.51 13.19 6.28
C ARG A 42 14.42 12.81 5.27
N GLN A 43 13.74 11.70 5.52
CA GLN A 43 12.64 11.20 4.72
C GLN A 43 11.35 11.78 5.27
N LYS A 44 10.56 12.41 4.40
CA LYS A 44 9.25 12.95 4.75
C LYS A 44 8.23 11.83 4.92
N GLU A 45 7.16 12.15 5.62
CA GLU A 45 5.91 11.42 5.58
C GLU A 45 5.42 11.22 4.13
N LEU A 46 4.66 10.15 3.92
CA LEU A 46 3.90 9.98 2.68
C LEU A 46 2.72 10.95 2.70
N SER A 47 2.56 11.76 1.66
CA SER A 47 1.46 12.73 1.65
C SER A 47 0.10 12.06 1.49
N THR A 48 -0.94 12.63 2.11
CA THR A 48 -2.32 12.18 1.96
C THR A 48 -2.78 12.31 0.52
N SER A 49 -2.23 13.26 -0.24
CA SER A 49 -2.53 13.40 -1.67
C SER A 49 -2.10 12.16 -2.49
N GLN A 50 -0.90 11.63 -2.21
CA GLN A 50 -0.37 10.45 -2.89
C GLN A 50 -1.17 9.20 -2.53
N ILE A 51 -1.42 8.98 -1.23
CA ILE A 51 -2.14 7.79 -0.77
C ILE A 51 -3.63 7.82 -1.20
N ARG A 52 -4.29 8.99 -1.15
CA ARG A 52 -5.69 9.12 -1.62
C ARG A 52 -5.82 8.96 -3.12
N LYS A 53 -4.85 9.43 -3.91
CA LYS A 53 -4.86 9.23 -5.36
C LYS A 53 -4.85 7.74 -5.68
N PHE A 54 -3.94 6.99 -5.06
CA PHE A 54 -3.87 5.54 -5.21
C PHE A 54 -5.14 4.85 -4.73
N PHE A 55 -5.59 5.16 -3.50
CA PHE A 55 -6.81 4.58 -2.95
C PHE A 55 -8.04 4.86 -3.81
N GLY A 56 -8.15 6.06 -4.37
CA GLY A 56 -9.23 6.41 -5.31
C GLY A 56 -9.23 5.55 -6.57
N GLN A 57 -8.06 5.14 -7.08
CA GLN A 57 -7.97 4.19 -8.19
C GLN A 57 -8.43 2.79 -7.74
N VAL A 58 -7.97 2.31 -6.60
CA VAL A 58 -8.42 1.04 -6.01
C VAL A 58 -9.95 0.99 -5.83
N LYS A 59 -10.57 2.08 -5.35
CA LYS A 59 -12.04 2.17 -5.19
C LYS A 59 -12.78 2.22 -6.53
N ARG A 60 -12.19 2.81 -7.58
CA ARG A 60 -12.77 2.76 -8.93
C ARG A 60 -12.79 1.33 -9.46
N LEU A 61 -11.70 0.58 -9.29
CA LEU A 61 -11.65 -0.84 -9.65
C LEU A 61 -12.68 -1.65 -8.85
N GLN A 62 -12.81 -1.38 -7.54
CA GLN A 62 -13.84 -2.01 -6.72
C GLN A 62 -15.25 -1.75 -7.24
N ALA A 63 -15.55 -0.51 -7.66
CA ALA A 63 -16.87 -0.13 -8.16
C ALA A 63 -17.22 -0.75 -9.52
N GLN A 64 -16.21 -1.03 -10.35
CA GLN A 64 -16.39 -1.72 -11.64
C GLN A 64 -16.67 -3.22 -11.47
N GLY A 65 -16.41 -3.78 -10.28
CA GLY A 65 -16.44 -5.22 -10.04
C GLY A 65 -15.09 -5.86 -10.35
N TYR A 66 -14.84 -7.06 -9.84
CA TYR A 66 -13.58 -7.78 -10.10
C TYR A 66 -13.81 -8.88 -11.15
N ASP A 67 -13.33 -8.61 -12.36
CA ASP A 67 -13.30 -9.49 -13.53
C ASP A 67 -11.91 -9.47 -14.20
N GLU A 68 -11.77 -10.09 -15.38
CA GLU A 68 -10.49 -10.13 -16.13
C GLU A 68 -9.94 -8.74 -16.50
N THR A 69 -10.81 -7.76 -16.75
CA THR A 69 -10.40 -6.37 -17.05
C THR A 69 -9.85 -5.72 -15.78
N SER A 70 -10.56 -5.90 -14.65
CA SER A 70 -10.14 -5.39 -13.35
C SER A 70 -8.84 -6.01 -12.86
N ARG A 71 -8.55 -7.27 -13.24
CA ARG A 71 -7.25 -7.92 -12.99
C ARG A 71 -6.11 -7.20 -13.71
N THR A 72 -6.31 -6.87 -14.99
CA THR A 72 -5.33 -6.09 -15.77
C THR A 72 -5.13 -4.71 -15.17
N ASP A 73 -6.22 -4.03 -14.78
CA ASP A 73 -6.14 -2.71 -14.18
C ASP A 73 -5.46 -2.72 -12.80
N LEU A 74 -5.65 -3.78 -12.00
CA LEU A 74 -4.92 -4.00 -10.75
C LEU A 74 -3.41 -4.13 -11.01
N LEU A 75 -3.01 -4.92 -12.02
CA LEU A 75 -1.60 -5.05 -12.42
C LEU A 75 -1.01 -3.69 -12.82
N MET A 76 -1.80 -2.82 -13.47
CA MET A 76 -1.38 -1.48 -13.87
C MET A 76 -1.18 -0.50 -12.70
N LEU A 77 -1.65 -0.81 -11.50
CA LEU A 77 -1.35 -0.01 -10.31
C LEU A 77 0.12 -0.09 -9.90
N SER A 78 0.78 -1.24 -10.17
CA SER A 78 2.21 -1.44 -9.88
C SER A 78 3.13 -0.46 -10.62
N PRO A 79 3.11 -0.36 -11.97
CA PRO A 79 3.96 0.59 -12.68
C PRO A 79 3.63 2.05 -12.35
N GLN A 80 2.39 2.37 -11.98
CA GLN A 80 2.01 3.72 -11.54
C GLN A 80 2.67 4.10 -10.22
N LEU A 81 2.70 3.17 -9.24
CA LEU A 81 3.42 3.38 -7.99
C LEU A 81 4.94 3.42 -8.21
N ALA A 82 5.49 2.53 -9.04
CA ALA A 82 6.91 2.54 -9.38
C ALA A 82 7.34 3.88 -9.99
N TYR A 83 6.52 4.47 -10.86
CA TYR A 83 6.74 5.81 -11.40
C TYR A 83 6.70 6.88 -10.30
N ALA A 84 5.74 6.80 -9.37
CA ALA A 84 5.64 7.74 -8.25
C ALA A 84 6.87 7.66 -7.33
N VAL A 85 7.35 6.45 -7.01
CA VAL A 85 8.62 6.23 -6.29
C VAL A 85 9.79 6.84 -7.05
N GLY A 86 9.90 6.57 -8.35
CA GLY A 86 10.98 7.13 -9.18
C GLY A 86 11.01 8.66 -9.21
N ARG A 87 9.85 9.31 -9.18
CA ARG A 87 9.72 10.78 -9.12
C ARG A 87 10.01 11.37 -7.74
N ASP A 88 9.83 10.59 -6.69
CA ASP A 88 10.05 11.01 -5.31
C ASP A 88 11.55 11.06 -4.96
N LYS A 89 12.41 10.45 -5.78
CA LYS A 89 13.85 10.48 -5.54
C LYS A 89 14.41 11.90 -5.61
N LYS A 90 15.21 12.25 -4.60
CA LYS A 90 15.99 13.49 -4.54
C LYS A 90 17.49 13.18 -4.50
N LYS A 91 18.29 14.05 -5.11
CA LYS A 91 19.75 13.98 -4.97
C LYS A 91 20.16 14.57 -3.64
N VAL A 92 20.81 13.77 -2.81
CA VAL A 92 21.50 14.21 -1.60
C VAL A 92 22.97 13.87 -1.77
N ARG A 93 23.81 14.91 -1.89
CA ARG A 93 25.23 14.77 -2.27
C ARG A 93 25.37 14.01 -3.61
N ARG A 94 25.84 12.77 -3.61
CA ARG A 94 26.05 11.93 -4.79
C ARG A 94 25.09 10.73 -4.86
N GLU A 95 24.16 10.62 -3.92
CA GLU A 95 23.22 9.50 -3.81
C GLU A 95 21.80 9.95 -4.14
N LEU A 96 21.05 9.07 -4.82
CA LEU A 96 19.61 9.22 -4.96
C LEU A 96 18.96 8.54 -3.77
N VAL A 97 18.23 9.32 -2.99
CA VAL A 97 17.48 8.84 -1.84
C VAL A 97 16.02 9.20 -2.01
N ASP A 98 15.13 8.38 -1.47
CA ASP A 98 13.70 8.68 -1.48
C ASP A 98 13.43 9.92 -0.62
N SER A 99 12.61 10.83 -1.11
CA SER A 99 12.29 12.07 -0.40
C SER A 99 11.22 11.88 0.66
N SER A 100 10.34 10.89 0.45
CA SER A 100 9.22 10.49 1.29
C SER A 100 9.16 8.97 1.43
N LYS A 101 8.29 8.46 2.31
CA LYS A 101 8.09 7.02 2.58
C LYS A 101 7.34 6.24 1.49
N ILE A 102 7.19 6.80 0.28
CA ILE A 102 6.44 6.16 -0.81
C ILE A 102 6.97 4.79 -1.23
N HIS A 103 8.28 4.54 -1.11
CA HIS A 103 8.86 3.25 -1.47
C HIS A 103 8.41 2.12 -0.53
N TYR A 104 8.28 2.39 0.77
CA TYR A 104 7.72 1.43 1.71
C TYR A 104 6.26 1.11 1.38
N PHE A 105 5.47 2.13 1.02
CA PHE A 105 4.09 1.93 0.57
C PHE A 105 4.05 1.06 -0.69
N TYR A 106 4.92 1.34 -1.67
CA TYR A 106 5.03 0.53 -2.88
C TYR A 106 5.36 -0.93 -2.57
N ASP A 107 6.37 -1.20 -1.74
CA ASP A 107 6.81 -2.57 -1.44
C ASP A 107 5.68 -3.41 -0.82
N GLU A 108 4.95 -2.86 0.15
CA GLU A 108 3.89 -3.57 0.83
C GLU A 108 2.61 -3.69 -0.02
N VAL A 109 2.30 -2.68 -0.83
CA VAL A 109 1.20 -2.75 -1.79
C VAL A 109 1.49 -3.78 -2.89
N GLN A 110 2.73 -3.86 -3.38
CA GLN A 110 3.14 -4.87 -4.36
C GLN A 110 2.95 -6.28 -3.79
N ARG A 111 3.42 -6.54 -2.56
CA ARG A 111 3.20 -7.84 -1.88
C ARG A 111 1.72 -8.17 -1.77
N ALA A 112 0.87 -7.18 -1.48
CA ALA A 112 -0.56 -7.38 -1.38
C ALA A 112 -1.19 -7.69 -2.74
N MET A 113 -0.80 -7.00 -3.81
CA MET A 113 -1.27 -7.26 -5.18
C MET A 113 -0.82 -8.65 -5.68
N ASP A 114 0.43 -9.04 -5.43
CA ASP A 114 0.94 -10.38 -5.77
C ASP A 114 0.16 -11.49 -5.04
N ALA A 115 -0.34 -11.21 -3.83
CA ALA A 115 -1.17 -12.14 -3.09
C ALA A 115 -2.59 -12.28 -3.67
N VAL A 116 -3.10 -11.25 -4.34
CA VAL A 116 -4.36 -11.32 -5.10
C VAL A 116 -4.18 -12.15 -6.37
N ASP A 117 -3.09 -11.95 -7.10
CA ASP A 117 -2.81 -12.56 -8.42
C ASP A 117 -2.28 -14.01 -8.36
N ALA A 118 -2.55 -14.73 -7.27
CA ALA A 118 -2.03 -16.07 -7.06
C ALA A 118 -2.74 -17.09 -8.00
N PRO A 119 -2.01 -17.75 -8.93
CA PRO A 119 -2.63 -18.62 -9.93
C PRO A 119 -3.34 -19.82 -9.28
N HIS A 120 -4.48 -20.20 -9.87
CA HIS A 120 -5.30 -21.39 -9.56
C HIS A 120 -6.33 -21.30 -8.42
N ILE A 121 -6.89 -20.13 -8.11
CA ILE A 121 -7.78 -19.98 -6.95
C ILE A 121 -9.18 -19.48 -7.34
N SER A 122 -10.22 -20.16 -6.84
CA SER A 122 -11.64 -19.80 -6.99
C SER A 122 -12.05 -18.49 -6.28
N ASP A 123 -11.15 -17.92 -5.49
CA ASP A 123 -11.46 -16.92 -4.45
C ASP A 123 -10.82 -15.55 -4.71
N GLU A 124 -10.30 -15.28 -5.92
CA GLU A 124 -9.62 -14.00 -6.25
C GLU A 124 -10.48 -12.76 -5.92
N LYS A 125 -11.80 -12.83 -6.09
CA LYS A 125 -12.73 -11.76 -5.69
C LYS A 125 -12.67 -11.45 -4.19
N GLN A 126 -12.57 -12.48 -3.36
CA GLN A 126 -12.44 -12.33 -1.92
C GLN A 126 -11.06 -11.77 -1.56
N TYR A 127 -10.00 -12.18 -2.26
CA TYR A 127 -8.65 -11.67 -2.04
C TYR A 127 -8.54 -10.19 -2.44
N PHE A 128 -9.13 -9.82 -3.56
CA PHE A 128 -9.23 -8.43 -3.97
C PHE A 128 -10.01 -7.60 -2.95
N LYS A 129 -11.13 -8.12 -2.42
CA LYS A 129 -11.87 -7.47 -1.34
C LYS A 129 -10.99 -7.25 -0.09
N ASN A 130 -10.21 -8.25 0.30
CA ASN A 130 -9.27 -8.14 1.43
C ASN A 130 -8.18 -7.10 1.16
N PHE A 131 -7.63 -7.06 -0.05
CA PHE A 131 -6.70 -6.03 -0.50
C PHE A 131 -7.31 -4.64 -0.36
N VAL A 132 -8.50 -4.40 -0.91
CA VAL A 132 -9.19 -3.10 -0.82
C VAL A 132 -9.38 -2.68 0.64
N ASN A 133 -9.86 -3.60 1.49
CA ASN A 133 -10.08 -3.34 2.91
C ASN A 133 -8.77 -3.01 3.63
N LEU A 134 -7.65 -3.63 3.24
CA LEU A 134 -6.35 -3.39 3.85
C LEU A 134 -5.82 -2.00 3.48
N ILE A 135 -5.91 -1.62 2.20
CA ILE A 135 -5.55 -0.27 1.75
C ILE A 135 -6.42 0.78 2.46
N GLU A 136 -7.72 0.51 2.60
CA GLU A 136 -8.65 1.39 3.32
C GLU A 136 -8.24 1.57 4.79
N ALA A 137 -7.84 0.50 5.47
CA ALA A 137 -7.32 0.56 6.85
C ALA A 137 -6.03 1.38 6.94
N ILE A 138 -5.06 1.16 6.04
CA ILE A 138 -3.80 1.94 6.00
C ILE A 138 -4.09 3.43 5.84
N VAL A 139 -4.98 3.79 4.90
CA VAL A 139 -5.36 5.19 4.64
C VAL A 139 -6.05 5.80 5.85
N ALA A 140 -6.94 5.07 6.50
CA ALA A 140 -7.65 5.53 7.70
C ALA A 140 -6.67 5.80 8.86
N TYR A 141 -5.74 4.88 9.12
CA TYR A 141 -4.75 5.04 10.19
C TYR A 141 -3.67 6.07 9.88
N HIS A 142 -3.25 6.19 8.61
CA HIS A 142 -2.38 7.28 8.16
C HIS A 142 -3.01 8.64 8.44
N ARG A 143 -4.30 8.80 8.10
CA ARG A 143 -5.03 10.04 8.38
C ARG A 143 -5.23 10.28 9.88
N PHE A 144 -5.55 9.23 10.63
CA PHE A 144 -5.70 9.29 12.10
C PHE A 144 -4.42 9.75 12.79
N ALA A 145 -3.25 9.31 12.30
CA ALA A 145 -1.95 9.70 12.80
C ALA A 145 -1.52 11.14 12.42
N GLY A 146 -2.37 11.89 11.70
CA GLY A 146 -2.10 13.28 11.34
C GLY A 146 -1.40 13.48 10.00
N GLY A 147 -1.36 12.47 9.13
CA GLY A 147 -0.83 12.63 7.78
C GLY A 147 -1.53 13.75 6.99
N GLU A 148 -0.75 14.54 6.25
CA GLU A 148 -1.19 15.69 5.43
C GLU A 148 -1.10 15.47 3.93
#